data_AF-A0A841I259-F1
#
_entry.id   AF-A0A841I259-F1
#
_cell.length_a   1.000
_cell.length_b   1.000
_cell.length_c   1.000
_cell.angle_alpha   90.00
_cell.angle_beta   90.00
_cell.angle_gamma   90.00
#
_symmetry.space_group_name_H-M   'P 1'
#
loop_
_entity.id
_entity.type
_entity.pdbx_description
1 polymer ?
#
loop_
_entity_poly.entity_id
_entity_poly.type
_entity_poly.pdbx_seq_one_letter_code
_entity_poly.pdbx_strand_id
1 'polypeptide(L)'
;MKNLLMTLMLLSASAALAEGSQLPVIGGQRDAHGCLSAAGQSWSVLKKACVQPWNVADVRLTDPRNPQLAVYVLFSQDGKQAELVGRQSVLHRVGAEYVSADGLTHLVRNGQTWSLNPKETPIGGGQDEHGCRPSAGTTWSALRGECVQVFNVADIRLTDPKNPTLGVFVLLSADKKTAELFGLGYESGVMLTQTAKGYASADGKVQLEQAGKGWTLK
;
A
#
# COMPACT_ATOMS: atom_id res chain seq x y z
N MET A 1 19.62 -47.20 53.18
CA MET A 1 19.45 -45.76 53.48
C MET A 1 18.09 -45.35 52.90
N LYS A 2 17.16 -44.94 53.77
CA LYS A 2 15.75 -44.69 53.46
C LYS A 2 15.63 -43.29 52.82
N ASN A 3 15.18 -43.23 51.57
CA ASN A 3 14.87 -41.95 50.91
C ASN A 3 13.48 -41.49 51.37
N LEU A 4 13.50 -40.43 52.17
CA LEU A 4 12.35 -39.76 52.77
C LEU A 4 11.62 -38.96 51.69
N LEU A 5 10.42 -39.39 51.31
CA LEU A 5 9.46 -38.55 50.59
C LEU A 5 9.01 -37.43 51.53
N MET A 6 9.24 -36.18 51.15
CA MET A 6 8.70 -35.01 51.85
C MET A 6 7.79 -34.26 50.88
N THR A 7 6.49 -34.55 50.97
CA THR A 7 5.44 -33.92 50.17
C THR A 7 5.04 -32.60 50.84
N LEU A 8 5.32 -31.47 50.18
CA LEU A 8 4.98 -30.14 50.67
C LEU A 8 3.59 -29.74 50.12
N MET A 9 2.58 -29.67 51.00
CA MET A 9 1.25 -29.13 50.65
C MET A 9 1.33 -27.60 50.50
N LEU A 10 1.01 -27.08 49.31
CA LEU A 10 0.83 -25.66 49.05
C LEU A 10 -0.60 -25.22 49.42
N LEU A 11 -0.74 -24.38 50.45
CA LEU A 11 -1.96 -23.61 50.69
C LEU A 11 -1.98 -22.41 49.74
N SER A 12 -2.92 -22.39 48.80
CA SER A 12 -3.21 -21.22 47.95
C SER A 12 -4.13 -20.25 48.70
N ALA A 13 -3.58 -19.14 49.18
CA ALA A 13 -4.35 -17.98 49.64
C ALA A 13 -4.68 -17.09 48.43
N SER A 14 -5.94 -17.07 48.01
CA SER A 14 -6.43 -16.20 46.95
C SER A 14 -6.46 -14.75 47.43
N ALA A 15 -5.47 -13.95 47.04
CA ALA A 15 -5.55 -12.49 47.15
C ALA A 15 -6.53 -11.99 46.08
N ALA A 16 -7.71 -11.52 46.51
CA ALA A 16 -8.60 -10.75 45.65
C ALA A 16 -7.89 -9.42 45.32
N LEU A 17 -7.36 -9.30 44.10
CA LEU A 17 -6.88 -8.04 43.56
C LEU A 17 -8.10 -7.13 43.36
N ALA A 18 -8.18 -6.07 44.15
CA ALA A 18 -9.05 -4.95 43.82
C ALA A 18 -8.45 -4.25 42.59
N GLU A 19 -9.07 -4.46 41.42
CA GLU A 19 -8.77 -3.68 40.23
C GLU A 19 -9.26 -2.24 40.45
N GLY A 20 -8.32 -1.38 40.85
CA GLY A 20 -8.54 0.07 40.85
C GLY A 20 -8.82 0.55 39.44
N SER A 21 -10.02 1.06 39.21
CA SER A 21 -10.38 1.73 37.96
C SER A 21 -9.54 3.01 37.80
N GLN A 22 -8.48 2.92 37.00
CA GLN A 22 -7.65 4.07 36.67
C GLN A 22 -8.43 4.94 35.68
N LEU A 23 -8.85 6.13 36.12
CA LEU A 23 -9.44 7.13 35.25
C LEU A 23 -8.52 7.37 34.04
N PRO A 24 -9.06 7.53 32.81
CA PRO A 24 -8.24 7.79 31.64
C PRO A 24 -7.43 9.07 31.87
N VAL A 25 -6.10 8.95 31.87
CA VAL A 25 -5.20 10.09 32.00
C VAL A 25 -5.39 10.99 30.78
N ILE A 26 -5.92 12.20 31.01
CA ILE A 26 -6.05 13.22 29.96
C ILE A 26 -4.71 13.95 29.86
N GLY A 27 -4.02 13.76 28.73
CA GLY A 27 -2.69 14.31 28.48
C GLY A 27 -1.54 13.32 28.74
N GLY A 28 -0.31 13.72 28.41
CA GLY A 28 0.88 12.89 28.60
C GLY A 28 1.09 11.76 27.59
N GLN A 29 0.16 11.58 26.64
CA GLN A 29 0.30 10.62 25.56
C GLN A 29 1.53 10.92 24.71
N ARG A 30 2.31 9.88 24.44
CA ARG A 30 3.51 9.94 23.61
C ARG A 30 3.31 9.10 22.36
N ASP A 31 3.86 9.55 21.25
CA ASP A 31 3.95 8.73 20.04
C ASP A 31 4.97 7.59 20.20
N ALA A 32 5.14 6.78 19.15
CA ALA A 32 6.09 5.66 19.14
C ALA A 32 7.56 6.07 19.37
N HIS A 33 7.89 7.35 19.19
CA HIS A 33 9.22 7.93 19.43
C HIS A 33 9.33 8.63 20.79
N GLY A 34 8.27 8.57 21.61
CA GLY A 34 8.23 9.21 22.92
C GLY A 34 7.86 10.69 22.87
N CYS A 35 7.41 11.23 21.75
CA CYS A 35 7.11 12.66 21.60
C CYS A 35 5.69 12.99 22.08
N LEU A 36 5.56 14.10 22.83
CA LEU A 36 4.28 14.52 23.38
C LEU A 36 3.43 15.23 22.33
N SER A 37 2.47 14.50 21.74
CA SER A 37 1.61 15.03 20.68
C SER A 37 0.76 16.23 21.13
N ALA A 38 0.29 16.22 22.38
CA ALA A 38 -0.50 17.32 22.94
C ALA A 38 0.31 18.62 23.13
N ALA A 39 1.64 18.52 23.24
CA ALA A 39 2.55 19.67 23.22
C ALA A 39 2.96 20.06 21.79
N GLY A 40 2.37 19.42 20.78
CA GLY A 40 2.71 19.49 19.36
C GLY A 40 4.17 19.20 19.06
N GLN A 41 4.76 18.25 19.81
CA GLN A 41 6.05 17.70 19.47
C GLN A 41 5.92 16.70 18.31
N SER A 42 6.97 16.59 17.52
CA SER A 42 7.14 15.56 16.51
C SER A 42 8.58 15.06 16.53
N TRP A 43 8.77 13.77 16.27
CA TRP A 43 10.10 13.22 16.10
C TRP A 43 10.77 13.81 14.86
N SER A 44 11.98 14.37 15.04
CA SER A 44 12.85 14.74 13.93
C SER A 44 13.93 13.69 13.72
N VAL A 45 14.00 13.17 12.49
CA VAL A 45 15.03 12.21 12.05
C VAL A 45 16.40 12.88 12.02
N LEU A 46 16.50 14.12 11.53
CA LEU A 46 17.77 14.84 11.42
C LEU A 46 18.32 15.26 12.79
N LYS A 47 17.45 15.68 13.72
CA LYS A 47 17.87 16.07 15.08
C LYS A 47 17.94 14.90 16.05
N LYS A 48 17.34 13.75 15.71
CA LYS A 48 17.20 12.57 16.58
C LYS A 48 16.58 12.93 17.94
N ALA A 49 15.57 13.78 17.91
CA ALA A 49 14.91 14.30 19.10
C ALA A 49 13.46 14.69 18.82
N CYS A 50 12.65 14.76 19.87
CA CYS A 50 11.34 15.37 19.83
C CYS A 50 11.49 16.89 19.74
N VAL A 51 10.98 17.47 18.67
CA VAL A 51 11.06 18.91 18.41
C VAL A 51 9.65 19.48 18.25
N GLN A 52 9.49 20.76 18.57
CA GLN A 52 8.35 21.54 18.09
C GLN A 52 8.72 22.11 16.72
N PRO A 53 8.11 21.65 15.62
CA PRO A 53 8.56 21.99 14.27
C PRO A 53 8.66 23.50 14.02
N TRP A 54 7.72 24.29 14.55
CA TRP A 54 7.69 25.75 14.40
C TRP A 54 8.80 26.50 15.14
N ASN A 55 9.48 25.87 16.10
CA ASN A 55 10.58 26.49 16.83
C ASN A 55 11.96 26.23 16.19
N VAL A 56 12.08 25.19 15.37
CA VAL A 56 13.38 24.71 14.89
C VAL A 56 13.53 24.75 13.37
N ALA A 57 12.44 24.84 12.61
CA ALA A 57 12.47 24.76 11.16
C ALA A 57 13.23 25.92 10.52
N ASP A 58 13.99 25.60 9.47
CA ASP A 58 14.67 26.59 8.63
C ASP A 58 13.68 27.27 7.67
N VAL A 59 12.63 26.55 7.25
CA VAL A 59 11.60 27.06 6.35
C VAL A 59 10.22 26.60 6.81
N ARG A 60 9.26 27.54 6.78
CA ARG A 60 7.83 27.25 6.94
C ARG A 60 7.13 27.46 5.60
N LEU A 61 6.47 26.41 5.12
CA LEU A 61 5.71 26.40 3.87
C LEU A 61 4.22 26.23 4.16
N THR A 62 3.38 26.67 3.23
CA THR A 62 1.98 26.26 3.19
C THR A 62 1.89 24.88 2.53
N ASP A 63 1.08 23.99 3.10
CA ASP A 63 0.86 22.66 2.53
C ASP A 63 0.09 22.79 1.20
N PRO A 64 0.65 22.33 0.07
CA PRO A 64 -0.01 22.41 -1.23
C PRO A 64 -1.29 21.58 -1.30
N ARG A 65 -1.48 20.61 -0.39
CA ARG A 65 -2.70 19.77 -0.32
C ARG A 65 -3.78 20.36 0.59
N ASN A 66 -3.41 21.26 1.49
CA ASN A 66 -4.33 21.92 2.40
C ASN A 66 -3.78 23.29 2.83
N PRO A 67 -4.26 24.40 2.23
CA PRO A 67 -3.75 25.73 2.52
C PRO A 67 -3.85 26.20 3.98
N GLN A 68 -4.64 25.51 4.82
CA GLN A 68 -4.75 25.81 6.25
C GLN A 68 -3.63 25.19 7.09
N LEU A 69 -2.85 24.26 6.52
CA LEU A 69 -1.77 23.58 7.20
C LEU A 69 -0.40 24.14 6.81
N ALA A 70 0.53 24.08 7.75
CA ALA A 70 1.93 24.41 7.54
C ALA A 70 2.78 23.15 7.41
N VAL A 71 3.76 23.18 6.52
CA VAL A 71 4.85 22.20 6.45
C VAL A 71 6.13 22.86 6.91
N TYR A 72 6.82 22.20 7.84
CA TYR A 72 8.06 22.68 8.43
C TYR A 72 9.23 21.89 7.88
N VAL A 73 10.24 22.60 7.35
CA VAL A 73 11.41 21.99 6.72
C VAL A 73 12.65 22.26 7.55
N LEU A 74 13.42 21.20 7.84
CA LEU A 74 14.75 21.25 8.44
C LEU A 74 15.80 20.80 7.42
N PHE A 75 16.85 21.56 7.21
CA PHE A 75 17.99 21.13 6.40
C PHE A 75 19.06 20.47 7.26
N SER A 76 19.72 19.44 6.72
CA SER A 76 20.93 18.91 7.34
C SER A 76 22.06 19.94 7.26
N GLN A 77 22.99 19.90 8.22
CA GLN A 77 24.13 20.84 8.26
C GLN A 77 25.00 20.77 7.00
N ASP A 78 25.12 19.59 6.40
CA ASP A 78 25.86 19.39 5.14
C ASP A 78 25.05 19.74 3.89
N GLY A 79 23.80 20.17 4.07
CA GLY A 79 22.86 20.53 3.00
C GLY A 79 22.45 19.35 2.12
N LYS A 80 22.80 18.10 2.44
CA LYS A 80 22.48 16.93 1.60
C LYS A 80 21.05 16.41 1.78
N GLN A 81 20.41 16.76 2.89
CA GLN A 81 19.08 16.31 3.23
C GLN A 81 18.18 17.47 3.66
N ALA A 82 16.88 17.28 3.47
CA ALA A 82 15.84 18.14 3.99
C ALA A 82 14.74 17.26 4.61
N GLU A 83 14.37 17.51 5.85
CA GLU A 83 13.30 16.79 6.54
C GLU A 83 12.02 17.63 6.54
N LEU A 84 10.89 17.01 6.15
CA LEU A 84 9.55 17.55 6.37
C LEU A 84 9.04 17.06 7.72
N VAL A 85 9.25 17.87 8.75
CA VAL A 85 9.00 17.50 10.15
C VAL A 85 7.49 17.30 10.36
N GLY A 86 7.12 16.22 11.05
CA GLY A 86 5.72 15.82 11.27
C GLY A 86 5.14 14.96 10.14
N ARG A 87 5.83 14.81 9.00
CA ARG A 87 5.49 13.88 7.92
C ARG A 87 6.42 12.67 7.84
N GLN A 88 7.36 12.54 8.79
CA GLN A 88 8.38 11.49 8.84
C GLN A 88 9.11 11.28 7.50
N SER A 89 9.28 12.34 6.73
CA SER A 89 9.80 12.28 5.37
C SER A 89 11.15 13.01 5.29
N VAL A 90 12.21 12.28 4.94
CA VAL A 90 13.54 12.85 4.66
C VAL A 90 13.77 12.83 3.15
N LEU A 91 14.01 14.00 2.60
CA LEU A 91 14.33 14.26 1.21
C LEU A 91 15.85 14.29 1.02
N HIS A 92 16.33 13.83 -0.12
CA HIS A 92 17.74 13.83 -0.48
C HIS A 92 18.00 14.85 -1.59
N ARG A 93 19.14 15.54 -1.53
CA ARG A 93 19.50 16.54 -2.52
C ARG A 93 19.82 15.88 -3.86
N VAL A 94 19.10 16.28 -4.91
CA VAL A 94 19.29 15.85 -6.30
C VAL A 94 19.43 17.11 -7.16
N GLY A 95 20.66 17.42 -7.58
CA GLY A 95 20.93 18.68 -8.29
C GLY A 95 20.62 19.90 -7.44
N ALA A 96 19.64 20.71 -7.86
CA ALA A 96 19.19 21.91 -7.16
C ALA A 96 17.96 21.68 -6.26
N GLU A 97 17.38 20.48 -6.26
CA GLU A 97 16.16 20.12 -5.54
C GLU A 97 16.44 19.15 -4.39
N TYR A 98 15.46 18.95 -3.51
CA TYR A 98 15.42 17.80 -2.62
C TYR A 98 14.23 16.91 -2.96
N VAL A 99 14.46 15.60 -3.05
CA VAL A 99 13.48 14.63 -3.53
C VAL A 99 13.29 13.52 -2.50
N SER A 100 12.04 13.12 -2.24
CA SER A 100 11.72 11.98 -1.38
C SER A 100 12.18 10.66 -2.00
N ALA A 101 12.35 9.62 -1.18
CA ALA A 101 12.80 8.32 -1.65
C ALA A 101 11.87 7.69 -2.71
N ASP A 102 10.57 7.98 -2.66
CA ASP A 102 9.56 7.53 -3.63
C ASP A 102 9.48 8.42 -4.89
N GLY A 103 10.24 9.51 -4.96
CA GLY A 103 10.23 10.46 -6.09
C GLY A 103 8.95 11.29 -6.20
N LEU A 104 8.07 11.29 -5.19
CA LEU A 104 6.77 11.97 -5.27
C LEU A 104 6.79 13.38 -4.69
N THR A 105 7.68 13.67 -3.75
CA THR A 105 7.77 14.97 -3.09
C THR A 105 9.04 15.66 -3.51
N HIS A 106 8.88 16.78 -4.21
CA HIS A 106 9.98 17.65 -4.60
C HIS A 106 9.92 18.95 -3.79
N LEU A 107 11.01 19.26 -3.11
CA LEU A 107 11.25 20.56 -2.51
C LEU A 107 12.16 21.35 -3.44
N VAL A 108 11.59 22.37 -4.07
CA VAL A 108 12.23 23.15 -5.13
C VAL A 108 12.49 24.57 -4.62
N ARG A 109 13.63 25.13 -5.01
CA ARG A 109 13.98 26.52 -4.73
C ARG A 109 13.67 27.40 -5.93
N ASN A 110 12.80 28.38 -5.76
CA ASN A 110 12.43 29.37 -6.78
C ASN A 110 13.02 30.73 -6.39
N GLY A 111 14.29 30.95 -6.75
CA GLY A 111 15.03 32.12 -6.30
C GLY A 111 15.30 32.09 -4.80
N GLN A 112 14.71 33.01 -4.03
CA GLN A 112 14.86 33.05 -2.57
C GLN A 112 13.78 32.26 -1.81
N THR A 113 12.73 31.79 -2.49
CA THR A 113 11.62 31.06 -1.87
C THR A 113 11.71 29.56 -2.12
N TRP A 114 11.06 28.79 -1.26
CA TRP A 114 10.95 27.35 -1.35
C TRP A 114 9.49 26.96 -1.60
N SER A 115 9.26 25.90 -2.37
CA SER A 115 7.93 25.33 -2.57
C SER A 115 7.99 23.82 -2.59
N LEU A 116 6.93 23.19 -2.07
CA LEU A 116 6.69 21.77 -2.27
C LEU A 116 5.87 21.59 -3.53
N ASN A 117 6.45 20.89 -4.49
CA ASN A 117 5.73 20.38 -5.64
C ASN A 117 5.45 18.91 -5.35
N PRO A 118 4.23 18.54 -4.90
CA PRO A 118 3.84 17.15 -5.02
C PRO A 118 3.84 16.86 -6.52
N LYS A 119 4.71 15.96 -6.98
CA LYS A 119 4.49 15.36 -8.28
C LYS A 119 3.17 14.62 -8.11
N GLU A 120 2.12 15.14 -8.74
CA GLU A 120 0.79 14.58 -8.61
C GLU A 120 0.87 13.09 -8.91
N THR A 121 0.73 12.25 -7.90
CA THR A 121 0.05 10.97 -8.08
C THR A 121 -1.42 11.32 -7.90
N PRO A 122 -2.19 11.45 -9.00
CA PRO A 122 -3.62 11.59 -8.84
C PRO A 122 -4.08 10.34 -8.09
N ILE A 123 -4.79 10.53 -6.97
CA ILE A 123 -5.47 9.42 -6.31
C ILE A 123 -6.48 8.90 -7.35
N GLY A 124 -6.22 7.70 -7.88
CA GLY A 124 -6.98 7.12 -9.00
C GLY A 124 -6.50 7.48 -10.41
N GLY A 125 -5.31 8.07 -10.58
CA GLY A 125 -4.72 8.41 -11.89
C GLY A 125 -3.58 7.50 -12.35
N GLY A 126 -3.13 6.58 -11.50
CA GLY A 126 -2.10 5.61 -11.88
C GLY A 126 -2.54 4.83 -13.12
N GLN A 127 -1.73 4.92 -14.16
CA GLN A 127 -1.84 4.10 -15.35
C GLN A 127 -0.78 2.99 -15.29
N ASP A 128 -1.09 1.81 -15.81
CA ASP A 128 -0.08 0.78 -16.08
C ASP A 128 0.73 1.11 -17.34
N GLU A 129 1.64 0.21 -17.72
CA GLU A 129 2.50 0.36 -18.91
C GLU A 129 1.70 0.51 -20.22
N HIS A 130 0.44 0.07 -20.22
CA HIS A 130 -0.48 0.16 -21.36
C HIS A 130 -1.46 1.34 -21.27
N GLY A 131 -1.32 2.21 -20.26
CA GLY A 131 -2.22 3.35 -20.08
C GLY A 131 -3.54 3.00 -19.36
N CYS A 132 -3.74 1.76 -18.94
CA CYS A 132 -4.97 1.35 -18.28
C CYS A 132 -4.99 1.84 -16.83
N ARG A 133 -6.17 2.15 -16.29
CA ARG A 133 -6.33 2.68 -14.93
C ARG A 133 -6.88 1.59 -14.01
N PRO A 134 -6.05 0.88 -13.23
CA PRO A 134 -6.55 -0.19 -12.35
C PRO A 134 -7.59 0.30 -11.33
N SER A 135 -7.44 1.56 -10.90
CA SER A 135 -8.41 2.24 -10.01
C SER A 135 -9.79 2.43 -10.62
N ALA A 136 -9.90 2.47 -11.95
CA ALA A 136 -11.17 2.46 -12.67
C ALA A 136 -11.68 1.04 -12.95
N GLY A 137 -11.01 0.00 -12.43
CA GLY A 137 -11.32 -1.41 -12.69
C GLY A 137 -10.97 -1.88 -14.11
N THR A 138 -10.15 -1.12 -14.86
CA THR A 138 -9.71 -1.52 -16.21
C THR A 138 -8.37 -2.25 -16.17
N THR A 139 -8.18 -3.20 -17.07
CA THR A 139 -6.91 -3.92 -17.31
C THR A 139 -6.65 -4.00 -18.81
N TRP A 140 -5.38 -4.11 -19.22
CA TRP A 140 -5.03 -4.33 -20.62
C TRP A 140 -5.51 -5.69 -21.10
N SER A 141 -6.17 -5.73 -22.28
CA SER A 141 -6.44 -6.96 -23.02
C SER A 141 -5.55 -6.99 -24.25
N ALA A 142 -4.62 -7.94 -24.29
CA ALA A 142 -3.79 -8.15 -25.46
C ALA A 142 -4.61 -8.71 -26.64
N LEU A 143 -5.73 -9.38 -26.37
CA LEU A 143 -6.62 -9.90 -27.40
C LEU A 143 -7.36 -8.78 -28.14
N ARG A 144 -7.77 -7.73 -27.42
CA ARG A 144 -8.53 -6.60 -27.98
C ARG A 144 -7.65 -5.39 -28.31
N GLY A 145 -6.43 -5.33 -27.77
CA GLY A 145 -5.54 -4.19 -27.95
C GLY A 145 -6.03 -2.91 -27.27
N GLU A 146 -6.80 -3.05 -26.19
CA GLU A 146 -7.38 -1.92 -25.45
C GLU A 146 -7.54 -2.23 -23.95
N CYS A 147 -7.73 -1.17 -23.17
CA CYS A 147 -8.07 -1.29 -21.75
C CYS A 147 -9.54 -1.66 -21.58
N VAL A 148 -9.80 -2.76 -20.87
CA VAL A 148 -11.15 -3.30 -20.67
C VAL A 148 -11.49 -3.47 -19.21
N GLN A 149 -12.77 -3.29 -18.86
CA GLN A 149 -13.32 -3.79 -17.59
C GLN A 149 -13.80 -5.22 -17.80
N VAL A 150 -12.97 -6.21 -17.49
CA VAL A 150 -13.24 -7.63 -17.79
C VAL A 150 -14.57 -8.12 -17.22
N PHE A 151 -15.00 -7.62 -16.07
CA PHE A 151 -16.28 -7.98 -15.47
C PHE A 151 -17.50 -7.49 -16.27
N ASN A 152 -17.35 -6.45 -17.11
CA ASN A 152 -18.41 -5.96 -18.00
C ASN A 152 -18.40 -6.69 -19.35
N VAL A 153 -17.22 -6.97 -19.90
CA VAL A 153 -17.09 -7.42 -21.30
C VAL A 153 -16.79 -8.92 -21.48
N ALA A 154 -16.65 -9.70 -20.40
CA ALA A 154 -16.35 -11.12 -20.47
C ALA A 154 -17.43 -11.93 -21.20
N ASP A 155 -17.00 -12.86 -22.03
CA ASP A 155 -17.84 -13.85 -22.72
C ASP A 155 -18.13 -15.04 -21.80
N ILE A 156 -17.17 -15.43 -20.97
CA ILE A 156 -17.31 -16.51 -19.98
C ILE A 156 -16.91 -15.97 -18.60
N ARG A 157 -17.76 -16.25 -17.60
CA ARG A 157 -17.52 -15.92 -16.20
C ARG A 157 -17.51 -17.20 -15.37
N LEU A 158 -16.51 -17.34 -14.53
CA LEU A 158 -16.26 -18.50 -13.69
C LEU A 158 -15.97 -18.05 -12.26
N THR A 159 -16.20 -18.94 -11.30
CA THR A 159 -15.64 -18.79 -9.95
C THR A 159 -14.23 -19.38 -9.94
N ASP A 160 -13.28 -18.71 -9.28
CA ASP A 160 -11.92 -19.24 -9.15
C ASP A 160 -11.95 -20.56 -8.32
N PRO A 161 -11.40 -21.67 -8.85
CA PRO A 161 -11.44 -22.96 -8.16
C PRO A 161 -10.60 -22.99 -6.87
N LYS A 162 -9.63 -22.09 -6.71
CA LYS A 162 -8.76 -21.97 -5.54
C LYS A 162 -9.33 -20.98 -4.52
N ASN A 163 -10.21 -20.07 -4.93
CA ASN A 163 -10.84 -19.10 -4.04
C ASN A 163 -12.27 -18.75 -4.50
N PRO A 164 -13.31 -19.29 -3.84
CA PRO A 164 -14.70 -19.11 -4.27
C PRO A 164 -15.22 -17.67 -4.16
N THR A 165 -14.47 -16.77 -3.51
CA THR A 165 -14.81 -15.33 -3.44
C THR A 165 -14.34 -14.54 -4.65
N LEU A 166 -13.54 -15.15 -5.53
CA LEU A 166 -12.95 -14.50 -6.69
C LEU A 166 -13.59 -15.00 -7.99
N GLY A 167 -13.68 -14.10 -8.97
CA GLY A 167 -14.12 -14.42 -10.33
C GLY A 167 -12.93 -14.59 -11.29
N VAL A 168 -13.11 -15.47 -12.26
CA VAL A 168 -12.27 -15.58 -13.45
C VAL A 168 -13.09 -15.19 -14.67
N PHE A 169 -12.51 -14.35 -15.51
CA PHE A 169 -13.16 -13.74 -16.68
C PHE A 169 -12.41 -14.15 -17.94
N VAL A 170 -13.14 -14.50 -18.98
CA VAL A 170 -12.54 -14.92 -20.26
C VAL A 170 -13.14 -14.11 -21.41
N LEU A 171 -12.28 -13.54 -22.23
CA LEU A 171 -12.62 -12.91 -23.50
C LEU A 171 -12.33 -13.89 -24.64
N LEU A 172 -13.26 -14.03 -25.57
CA LEU A 172 -13.07 -14.84 -26.77
C LEU A 172 -12.77 -13.94 -27.96
N SER A 173 -11.87 -14.43 -28.82
CA SER A 173 -11.71 -13.90 -30.18
C SER A 173 -13.01 -14.09 -30.96
N ALA A 174 -13.22 -13.25 -31.98
CA ALA A 174 -14.42 -13.33 -32.83
C ALA A 174 -14.58 -14.70 -33.51
N ASP A 175 -13.47 -15.33 -33.89
CA ASP A 175 -13.44 -16.68 -34.49
C ASP A 175 -13.40 -17.82 -33.45
N LYS A 176 -13.35 -17.48 -32.16
CA LYS A 176 -13.27 -18.40 -31.02
C LYS A 176 -12.06 -19.32 -31.07
N LYS A 177 -10.98 -18.92 -31.76
CA LYS A 177 -9.73 -19.69 -31.84
C LYS A 177 -8.79 -19.38 -30.68
N THR A 178 -8.89 -18.17 -30.15
CA THR A 178 -8.10 -17.69 -29.02
C THR A 178 -9.03 -17.21 -27.92
N ALA A 179 -8.62 -17.42 -26.67
CA ALA A 179 -9.26 -16.88 -25.49
C ALA A 179 -8.21 -16.18 -24.61
N GLU A 180 -8.59 -15.11 -23.93
CA GLU A 180 -7.75 -14.40 -22.96
C GLU A 180 -8.39 -14.48 -21.59
N LEU A 181 -7.66 -15.01 -20.61
CA LEU A 181 -8.14 -15.27 -19.26
C LEU A 181 -7.58 -14.27 -18.25
N PHE A 182 -8.45 -13.81 -17.36
CA PHE A 182 -8.14 -12.85 -16.29
C PHE A 182 -8.61 -13.38 -14.93
N GLY A 183 -7.72 -13.34 -13.93
CA GLY A 183 -8.02 -13.63 -12.53
C GLY A 183 -6.82 -13.33 -11.63
N LEU A 184 -7.05 -13.06 -10.34
CA LEU A 184 -6.01 -12.59 -9.42
C LEU A 184 -4.88 -13.61 -9.16
N GLY A 185 -5.11 -14.89 -9.43
CA GLY A 185 -4.12 -15.97 -9.28
C GLY A 185 -3.37 -16.34 -10.56
N TYR A 186 -3.53 -15.57 -11.65
CA TYR A 186 -2.97 -15.85 -12.96
C TYR A 186 -2.09 -14.68 -13.42
N GLU A 187 -1.17 -14.95 -14.34
CA GLU A 187 -0.49 -13.87 -15.07
C GLU A 187 -1.55 -12.99 -15.76
N SER A 188 -1.28 -11.69 -15.87
CA SER A 188 -2.26 -10.75 -16.42
C SER A 188 -2.51 -11.07 -17.90
N GLY A 189 -3.73 -11.50 -18.23
CA GLY A 189 -4.14 -11.78 -19.61
C GLY A 189 -3.53 -13.06 -20.20
N VAL A 190 -3.77 -14.22 -19.57
CA VAL A 190 -3.26 -15.51 -20.07
C VAL A 190 -3.92 -15.85 -21.41
N MET A 191 -3.13 -15.96 -22.47
CA MET A 191 -3.60 -16.41 -23.78
C MET A 191 -3.76 -17.93 -23.84
N LEU A 192 -4.94 -18.35 -24.24
CA LEU A 192 -5.32 -19.75 -24.43
C LEU A 192 -5.68 -19.99 -25.91
N THR A 193 -5.28 -21.14 -26.43
CA THR A 193 -5.63 -21.57 -27.80
C THR A 193 -6.72 -22.63 -27.75
N GLN A 194 -7.62 -22.61 -28.73
CA GLN A 194 -8.69 -23.60 -28.87
C GLN A 194 -8.13 -25.01 -28.97
N THR A 195 -8.73 -25.93 -28.23
CA THR A 195 -8.47 -27.37 -28.26
C THR A 195 -9.76 -28.14 -28.54
N ALA A 196 -9.67 -29.46 -28.69
CA ALA A 196 -10.86 -30.30 -28.84
C ALA A 196 -11.81 -30.24 -27.62
N LYS A 197 -11.31 -29.87 -26.43
CA LYS A 197 -12.09 -29.85 -25.18
C LYS A 197 -12.44 -28.46 -24.67
N GLY A 198 -11.95 -27.40 -25.33
CA GLY A 198 -12.12 -26.02 -24.89
C GLY A 198 -10.91 -25.17 -25.27
N TYR A 199 -10.16 -24.66 -24.29
CA TYR A 199 -8.96 -23.84 -24.51
C TYR A 199 -7.84 -24.22 -23.53
N ALA A 200 -6.59 -24.05 -23.93
CA ALA A 200 -5.43 -24.30 -23.06
C ALA A 200 -4.30 -23.29 -23.26
N SER A 201 -3.55 -22.99 -22.21
CA SER A 201 -2.31 -22.22 -22.29
C SER A 201 -1.23 -23.02 -23.02
N ALA A 202 -0.23 -22.33 -23.57
CA ALA A 202 0.85 -22.96 -24.32
C ALA A 202 1.66 -23.98 -23.47
N ASP A 203 1.77 -23.74 -22.16
CA ASP A 203 2.43 -24.65 -21.21
C ASP A 203 1.49 -25.71 -20.62
N GLY A 204 0.22 -25.72 -21.01
CA GLY A 204 -0.79 -26.66 -20.56
C GLY A 204 -1.21 -26.53 -19.09
N LYS A 205 -0.70 -25.53 -18.35
CA LYS A 205 -1.00 -25.34 -16.92
C LYS A 205 -2.37 -24.73 -16.65
N VAL A 206 -2.97 -24.06 -17.63
CA VAL A 206 -4.30 -23.49 -17.55
C VAL A 206 -5.16 -24.13 -18.61
N GLN A 207 -6.21 -24.85 -18.20
CA GLN A 207 -7.13 -25.51 -19.12
C GLN A 207 -8.57 -25.10 -18.81
N LEU A 208 -9.21 -24.51 -19.80
CA LEU A 208 -10.62 -24.15 -19.77
C LEU A 208 -11.40 -25.20 -20.57
N GLU A 209 -12.01 -26.15 -19.87
CA GLU A 209 -12.74 -27.25 -20.50
C GLU A 209 -14.25 -27.01 -20.47
N GLN A 210 -14.92 -27.40 -21.56
CA GLN A 210 -16.37 -27.35 -21.63
C GLN A 210 -16.97 -28.56 -20.90
N ALA A 211 -17.79 -28.31 -19.88
CA ALA A 211 -18.43 -29.34 -19.06
C ALA A 211 -19.96 -29.20 -19.17
N GLY A 212 -20.58 -29.98 -20.06
CA GLY A 212 -22.01 -29.89 -20.34
C GLY A 212 -22.39 -28.51 -20.92
N LYS A 213 -23.26 -27.76 -20.22
CA LYS A 213 -23.61 -26.38 -20.60
C LYS A 213 -22.70 -25.32 -19.98
N GLY A 214 -21.75 -25.72 -19.14
CA GLY A 214 -20.86 -24.84 -18.40
C GLY A 214 -19.40 -24.98 -18.81
N TRP A 215 -18.55 -24.26 -18.06
CA TRP A 215 -17.11 -24.25 -18.24
C TRP A 215 -16.43 -24.61 -16.91
N THR A 216 -15.28 -25.24 -16.97
CA THR A 216 -14.47 -25.59 -15.81
C THR A 216 -13.02 -25.20 -16.07
N LEU A 217 -12.41 -24.56 -15.08
CA LEU A 217 -11.01 -24.19 -15.09
C LEU A 217 -10.20 -25.22 -14.31
N LYS A 218 -9.11 -25.68 -14.90
CA LYS A 218 -8.16 -26.65 -14.33
C LYS A 218 -6.75 -26.09 -14.37
#